data_AF-A0A1H1KHG7-F1
#
_entry.id   AF-A0A1H1KHG7-F1
#
_cell.length_a   1.000
_cell.length_b   1.000
_cell.length_c   1.000
_cell.angle_alpha   90.00
_cell.angle_beta   90.00
_cell.angle_gamma   90.00
#
_symmetry.space_group_name_H-M   'P 1'
#
loop_
_entity.id
_entity.type
_entity.pdbx_description
1 polymer ?
#
loop_
_entity_poly.entity_id
_entity_poly.type
_entity_poly.pdbx_seq_one_letter_code
_entity_poly.pdbx_strand_id
1 'polypeptide(L)'
;MSRTASHKWVFAARFRRGAFGWKSALPIQRLKEALTEIRQIARADPVLAADGAVALLEKLSPALEQVDSSSGAIGTAVNRAIDALVKIEASPVSETTRRDADALGSCVQRKFASASIWTDAMLAALQNGVKGGKWHSLIDKVFRLETLALGWNQVKKNAGVAGVDRMSVKRFAQARDRCLAELAHALQDGSYCPQPVRRVYIPKGKGRRPLGIPAVKDRVVQAALKLVIEPIFEHEFEPRSYGFRPGLGCKDALREVDRHVKAGYCWVVDADLQSYFDSIPHLPLLARVAGRIADGRVLKLIQSFLKQGDGDRRFLPLSCRP
;
A
#
# COMPACT_ATOMS: atom_id res chain seq x y z
N MET A 1 17.74 18.76 -31.88
CA MET A 1 17.68 17.34 -32.26
C MET A 1 19.10 16.83 -32.50
N SER A 2 19.78 16.34 -31.47
CA SER A 2 20.96 15.48 -31.66
C SER A 2 20.49 14.03 -31.55
N ARG A 3 20.72 13.24 -32.60
CA ARG A 3 20.55 11.78 -32.54
C ARG A 3 21.65 11.25 -31.63
N THR A 4 21.33 10.97 -30.37
CA THR A 4 22.19 10.14 -29.51
C THR A 4 22.32 8.80 -30.21
N ALA A 5 23.56 8.40 -30.55
CA ALA A 5 23.82 7.10 -31.14
C ALA A 5 23.22 6.03 -30.22
N SER A 6 22.35 5.17 -30.76
CA SER A 6 21.71 4.08 -30.03
C SER A 6 22.79 3.12 -29.52
N HIS A 7 23.22 3.29 -28.28
CA HIS A 7 24.18 2.40 -27.65
C HIS A 7 23.51 1.04 -27.46
N LYS A 8 24.08 0.01 -28.08
CA LYS A 8 23.52 -1.34 -28.04
C LYS A 8 24.00 -2.07 -26.79
N TRP A 9 23.18 -2.03 -25.75
CA TRP A 9 23.41 -2.76 -24.50
C TRP A 9 23.51 -4.28 -24.73
N VAL A 10 24.65 -4.86 -24.34
CA VAL A 10 24.90 -6.31 -24.43
C VAL A 10 23.97 -7.07 -23.50
N PHE A 11 23.67 -6.51 -22.32
CA PHE A 11 22.71 -7.12 -21.40
C PHE A 11 21.30 -7.22 -22.00
N ALA A 12 20.89 -6.28 -22.86
CA ALA A 12 19.51 -6.23 -23.37
C ALA A 12 19.14 -7.46 -24.20
N ALA A 13 20.10 -8.01 -24.96
CA ALA A 13 19.91 -9.24 -25.72
C ALA A 13 19.80 -10.50 -24.83
N ARG A 14 20.34 -10.43 -23.61
CA ARG A 14 20.42 -11.53 -22.64
C ARG A 14 19.19 -11.58 -21.73
N PHE A 15 18.46 -10.47 -21.56
CA PHE A 15 17.22 -10.41 -20.76
C PHE A 15 15.94 -10.63 -21.60
N ARG A 16 15.63 -11.89 -21.95
CA ARG A 16 14.41 -12.27 -22.70
C ARG A 16 13.33 -12.83 -21.78
N ARG A 17 12.04 -12.59 -22.09
CA ARG A 17 10.90 -13.18 -21.38
C ARG A 17 11.00 -14.72 -21.41
N GLY A 18 10.89 -15.36 -20.25
CA GLY A 18 10.95 -16.82 -20.11
C GLY A 18 12.35 -17.45 -20.16
N ALA A 19 13.41 -16.67 -20.42
CA ALA A 19 14.78 -17.21 -20.53
C ALA A 19 15.47 -17.43 -19.18
N PHE A 20 14.87 -17.01 -18.06
CA PHE A 20 15.46 -17.13 -16.73
C PHE A 20 14.66 -18.08 -15.84
N GLY A 21 15.29 -19.19 -15.47
CA GLY A 21 14.90 -19.92 -14.27
C GLY A 21 15.36 -19.15 -13.05
N TRP A 22 14.46 -18.39 -12.42
CA TRP A 22 14.70 -17.58 -11.21
C TRP A 22 15.10 -18.39 -9.94
N LYS A 23 15.25 -19.71 -10.09
CA LYS A 23 15.80 -20.63 -9.08
C LYS A 23 17.30 -20.94 -9.28
N SER A 24 17.94 -20.44 -10.34
CA SER A 24 19.34 -20.73 -10.69
C SER A 24 20.27 -19.55 -10.38
N ALA A 25 21.59 -19.79 -10.34
CA ALA A 25 22.60 -18.74 -10.11
C ALA A 25 22.80 -17.80 -11.32
N LEU A 26 22.39 -18.24 -12.51
CA LEU A 26 22.62 -17.55 -13.78
C LEU A 26 21.99 -16.15 -13.87
N PRO A 27 20.74 -15.89 -13.41
CA PRO A 27 20.16 -14.55 -13.49
C PRO A 27 20.87 -13.55 -12.57
N ILE A 28 21.39 -14.00 -11.42
CA ILE A 28 22.22 -13.16 -10.52
C ILE A 28 23.51 -12.75 -11.24
N GLN A 29 24.14 -13.68 -11.94
CA GLN A 29 25.33 -13.39 -12.74
C GLN A 29 25.03 -12.37 -13.85
N ARG A 30 23.94 -12.58 -14.62
CA ARG A 30 23.54 -11.66 -15.69
C ARG A 30 23.19 -10.26 -15.18
N LEU A 31 22.57 -10.17 -14.01
CA LEU A 31 22.30 -8.90 -13.36
C LEU A 31 23.59 -8.16 -12.97
N LYS A 32 24.59 -8.87 -12.43
CA LYS A 32 25.90 -8.29 -12.11
C LYS A 32 26.65 -7.83 -13.36
N GLU A 33 26.60 -8.61 -14.44
CA GLU A 33 27.18 -8.23 -15.73
C GLU A 33 26.55 -6.95 -16.27
N ALA A 34 25.21 -6.84 -16.26
CA ALA A 34 24.49 -5.66 -16.70
C ALA A 34 24.85 -4.40 -15.89
N LEU A 35 24.93 -4.52 -14.56
CA LEU A 35 25.35 -3.41 -13.70
C LEU A 35 26.79 -2.97 -13.97
N THR A 36 27.68 -3.92 -14.29
CA THR A 36 29.08 -3.62 -14.59
C THR A 36 29.19 -2.84 -15.89
N GLU A 37 28.44 -3.27 -16.91
CA GLU A 37 28.35 -2.59 -18.21
C GLU A 37 27.85 -1.13 -18.04
N ILE A 38 26.73 -0.95 -17.32
CA ILE A 38 26.16 0.39 -17.05
C ILE A 38 27.15 1.27 -16.28
N ARG A 39 27.83 0.73 -15.26
CA ARG A 39 28.81 1.48 -14.45
C ARG A 39 30.06 1.87 -15.23
N GLN A 40 30.50 1.06 -16.19
CA GLN A 40 31.63 1.41 -17.06
C GLN A 40 31.30 2.62 -17.91
N ILE A 41 30.09 2.67 -18.46
CA ILE A 41 29.62 3.79 -19.29
C ILE A 41 29.32 5.02 -18.43
N ALA A 42 28.80 4.85 -17.21
CA ALA A 42 28.52 5.95 -16.28
C ALA A 42 29.74 6.83 -15.96
N ARG A 43 30.97 6.30 -16.14
CA ARG A 43 32.20 7.08 -15.97
C ARG A 43 32.48 8.05 -17.12
N ALA A 44 31.98 7.76 -18.31
CA ALA A 44 32.22 8.54 -19.52
C ALA A 44 30.99 9.34 -19.96
N ASP A 45 29.80 8.75 -19.84
CA ASP A 45 28.52 9.36 -20.20
C ASP A 45 27.44 8.98 -19.18
N PRO A 46 27.19 9.85 -18.18
CA PRO A 46 26.17 9.63 -17.16
C PRO A 46 24.74 9.57 -17.72
N VAL A 47 24.45 10.30 -18.81
CA VAL A 47 23.11 10.36 -19.40
C VAL A 47 22.81 9.05 -20.13
N LEU A 48 23.76 8.56 -20.91
CA LEU A 48 23.64 7.26 -21.57
C LEU A 48 23.54 6.12 -20.54
N ALA A 49 24.26 6.22 -19.43
CA ALA A 49 24.16 5.24 -18.35
C ALA A 49 22.78 5.23 -17.66
N ALA A 50 22.13 6.40 -17.55
CA ALA A 50 20.75 6.50 -17.07
C ALA A 50 19.77 5.81 -18.05
N ASP A 51 19.93 6.02 -19.36
CA ASP A 51 19.14 5.30 -20.38
C ASP A 51 19.33 3.77 -20.27
N GLY A 52 20.55 3.33 -19.99
CA GLY A 52 20.88 1.93 -19.71
C GLY A 52 20.23 1.38 -18.43
N ALA A 53 20.16 2.19 -17.39
CA ALA A 53 19.48 1.85 -16.13
C ALA A 53 17.98 1.63 -16.35
N VAL A 54 17.32 2.56 -17.06
CA VAL A 54 15.90 2.47 -17.42
C VAL A 54 15.66 1.22 -18.27
N ALA A 55 16.46 0.98 -19.30
CA ALA A 55 16.34 -0.20 -20.16
C ALA A 55 16.50 -1.53 -19.40
N LEU A 56 17.36 -1.58 -18.38
CA LEU A 56 17.50 -2.76 -17.52
C LEU A 56 16.26 -2.95 -16.63
N LEU A 57 15.73 -1.88 -16.02
CA LEU A 57 14.55 -1.92 -15.18
C LEU A 57 13.29 -2.36 -15.95
N GLU A 58 13.10 -1.85 -17.16
CA GLU A 58 12.00 -2.26 -18.06
C GLU A 58 12.03 -3.75 -18.39
N LYS A 59 13.22 -4.33 -18.53
CA LYS A 59 13.38 -5.77 -18.81
C LYS A 59 13.22 -6.62 -17.56
N LEU A 60 13.59 -6.10 -16.39
CA LEU A 60 13.43 -6.80 -15.11
C LEU A 60 11.97 -6.80 -14.65
N SER A 61 11.22 -5.73 -14.86
CA SER A 61 9.85 -5.58 -14.32
C SER A 61 8.92 -6.74 -14.68
N PRO A 62 8.72 -7.14 -15.96
CA PRO A 62 7.87 -8.29 -16.30
C PRO A 62 8.42 -9.63 -15.80
N ALA A 63 9.75 -9.70 -15.59
CA ALA A 63 10.41 -10.92 -15.19
C ALA A 63 10.34 -11.15 -13.67
N LEU A 64 10.08 -10.10 -12.88
CA LEU A 64 9.89 -10.15 -11.43
C LEU A 64 8.44 -10.49 -11.01
N GLU A 65 7.46 -10.37 -11.91
CA GLU A 65 6.04 -10.65 -11.61
C GLU A 65 5.79 -12.09 -11.13
N GLN A 66 6.66 -13.04 -11.49
CA GLN A 66 6.56 -14.45 -11.10
C GLN A 66 7.54 -14.85 -9.98
N VAL A 67 8.37 -13.92 -9.50
CA VAL A 67 9.34 -14.18 -8.44
C VAL A 67 8.64 -13.94 -7.10
N ASP A 68 8.35 -15.02 -6.38
CA ASP A 68 7.85 -14.91 -5.02
C ASP A 68 8.87 -14.13 -4.18
N SER A 69 8.43 -13.03 -3.57
CA SER A 69 9.17 -12.15 -2.65
C SER A 69 9.87 -12.87 -1.48
N SER A 70 9.67 -14.18 -1.36
CA SER A 70 10.37 -15.11 -0.46
C SER A 70 11.74 -15.62 -0.95
N SER A 71 12.14 -15.39 -2.20
CA SER A 71 13.28 -16.07 -2.83
C SER A 71 14.67 -15.42 -2.58
N GLY A 72 15.20 -15.65 -1.38
CA GLY A 72 16.65 -15.70 -1.05
C GLY A 72 17.61 -14.72 -1.75
N ALA A 73 18.71 -15.27 -2.28
CA ALA A 73 19.85 -14.52 -2.85
C ALA A 73 19.49 -13.68 -4.09
N ILE A 74 18.43 -14.04 -4.82
CA ILE A 74 18.06 -13.37 -6.07
C ILE A 74 17.27 -12.08 -5.81
N GLY A 75 16.33 -12.09 -4.87
CA GLY A 75 15.66 -10.86 -4.41
C GLY A 75 16.66 -9.85 -3.83
N THR A 76 17.67 -10.36 -3.09
CA THR A 76 18.77 -9.53 -2.58
C THR A 76 19.62 -8.92 -3.71
N ALA A 77 19.91 -9.69 -4.76
CA ALA A 77 20.67 -9.21 -5.91
C ALA A 77 19.91 -8.14 -6.70
N VAL A 78 18.60 -8.33 -6.90
CA VAL A 78 17.71 -7.37 -7.57
C VAL A 78 17.62 -6.06 -6.80
N ASN A 79 17.38 -6.11 -5.49
CA ASN A 79 17.31 -4.88 -4.68
C ASN A 79 18.64 -4.11 -4.67
N ARG A 80 19.77 -4.81 -4.58
CA ARG A 80 21.10 -4.18 -4.70
C ARG A 80 21.36 -3.57 -6.08
N ALA A 81 20.80 -4.17 -7.13
CA ALA A 81 20.87 -3.63 -8.48
C ALA A 81 20.07 -2.34 -8.59
N ILE A 82 18.84 -2.33 -8.08
CA ILE A 82 17.98 -1.13 -8.04
C ILE A 82 18.69 0.00 -7.26
N ASP A 83 19.18 -0.28 -6.05
CA ASP A 83 19.92 0.71 -5.23
C ASP A 83 21.17 1.26 -5.95
N ALA A 84 21.84 0.41 -6.74
CA ALA A 84 23.00 0.82 -7.50
C ALA A 84 22.65 1.71 -8.69
N LEU A 85 21.51 1.48 -9.35
CA LEU A 85 21.06 2.22 -10.51
C LEU A 85 20.49 3.59 -10.11
N VAL A 86 19.74 3.66 -9.02
CA VAL A 86 19.22 4.93 -8.45
C VAL A 86 20.36 5.92 -8.13
N LYS A 87 21.52 5.41 -7.72
CA LYS A 87 22.71 6.27 -7.48
C LYS A 87 23.34 6.83 -8.75
N ILE A 88 23.16 6.16 -9.89
CA ILE A 88 23.67 6.64 -11.19
C ILE A 88 22.74 7.73 -11.75
N GLU A 89 21.43 7.64 -11.50
CA GLU A 89 20.43 8.65 -11.86
C GLU A 89 20.56 9.97 -11.07
N ALA A 90 21.30 9.99 -9.96
CA ALA A 90 21.43 11.15 -9.07
C ALA A 90 22.49 12.21 -9.49
N SER A 91 23.12 12.08 -10.66
CA SER A 91 24.02 13.10 -11.25
C SER A 91 23.24 14.10 -12.12
N PRO A 92 23.75 15.31 -12.44
CA PRO A 92 22.94 16.50 -12.69
C PRO A 92 21.87 16.27 -13.75
N VAL A 93 20.62 16.30 -13.27
CA VAL A 93 19.44 15.71 -13.89
C VAL A 93 18.89 16.63 -14.98
N SER A 94 18.76 16.13 -16.21
CA SER A 94 18.11 16.86 -17.32
C SER A 94 16.58 16.99 -17.09
N GLU A 95 15.93 17.99 -17.69
CA GLU A 95 14.47 18.18 -17.59
C GLU A 95 13.64 16.95 -18.00
N THR A 96 14.15 16.13 -18.91
CA THR A 96 13.51 14.87 -19.35
C THR A 96 13.45 13.87 -18.20
N THR A 97 14.53 13.76 -17.43
CA THR A 97 14.63 12.84 -16.28
C THR A 97 13.78 13.29 -15.10
N ARG A 98 13.48 14.59 -14.96
CA ARG A 98 12.45 15.08 -14.02
C ARG A 98 11.06 14.56 -14.42
N ARG A 99 10.70 14.63 -15.70
CA ARG A 99 9.43 14.09 -16.21
C ARG A 99 9.36 12.57 -16.06
N ASP A 100 10.47 11.87 -16.24
CA ASP A 100 10.53 10.41 -16.07
C ASP A 100 10.53 10.00 -14.58
N ALA A 101 11.11 10.81 -13.68
CA ALA A 101 10.98 10.64 -12.23
C ALA A 101 9.55 10.92 -11.75
N ASP A 102 8.87 11.91 -12.31
CA ASP A 102 7.44 12.15 -12.10
C ASP A 102 6.59 10.97 -12.64
N ALA A 103 6.99 10.38 -13.76
CA ALA A 103 6.39 9.17 -14.33
C ALA A 103 6.66 7.91 -13.48
N LEU A 104 7.86 7.76 -12.91
CA LEU A 104 8.20 6.72 -11.94
C LEU A 104 7.45 6.90 -10.62
N GLY A 105 7.28 8.14 -10.15
CA GLY A 105 6.43 8.50 -9.00
C GLY A 105 4.96 8.15 -9.26
N SER A 106 4.46 8.43 -10.46
CA SER A 106 3.14 8.00 -10.94
C SER A 106 3.01 6.46 -11.00
N CYS A 107 4.05 5.76 -11.46
CA CYS A 107 4.09 4.30 -11.53
C CYS A 107 4.11 3.63 -10.14
N VAL A 108 4.84 4.20 -9.17
CA VAL A 108 4.84 3.74 -7.78
C VAL A 108 3.50 3.99 -7.10
N GLN A 109 2.83 5.12 -7.38
CA GLN A 109 1.51 5.41 -6.82
C GLN A 109 0.39 4.52 -7.38
N ARG A 110 0.49 4.12 -8.65
CA ARG A 110 -0.40 3.09 -9.25
C ARG A 110 -0.29 1.72 -8.57
N LYS A 111 0.75 1.46 -7.75
CA LYS A 111 0.85 0.21 -6.96
C LYS A 111 -0.09 0.17 -5.76
N PHE A 112 -0.57 1.33 -5.28
CA PHE A 112 -1.37 1.43 -4.06
C PHE A 112 -2.75 2.05 -4.28
N ALA A 113 -2.88 2.92 -5.28
CA ALA A 113 -4.17 3.47 -5.71
C ALA A 113 -4.73 2.62 -6.87
N SER A 114 -5.87 1.96 -6.65
CA SER A 114 -6.55 1.27 -7.75
C SER A 114 -7.01 2.28 -8.79
N ALA A 115 -6.64 2.08 -10.06
CA ALA A 115 -7.04 2.93 -11.17
C ALA A 115 -8.57 3.05 -11.35
N SER A 116 -9.33 2.07 -10.81
CA SER A 116 -10.80 2.13 -10.79
C SER A 116 -11.36 3.16 -9.78
N ILE A 117 -10.56 3.54 -8.77
CA ILE A 117 -10.95 4.45 -7.68
C ILE A 117 -10.35 5.84 -7.92
N TRP A 118 -9.09 5.88 -8.35
CA TRP A 118 -8.29 7.10 -8.49
C TRP A 118 -8.06 7.40 -9.97
N THR A 119 -8.62 8.52 -10.45
CA THR A 119 -8.40 8.99 -11.82
C THR A 119 -7.02 9.60 -11.99
N ASP A 120 -6.52 9.71 -13.22
CA ASP A 120 -5.22 10.33 -13.50
C ASP A 120 -5.12 11.77 -12.94
N ALA A 121 -6.23 12.52 -13.01
CA ALA A 121 -6.29 13.86 -12.43
C ALA A 121 -6.15 13.85 -10.89
N MET A 122 -6.75 12.86 -10.21
CA MET A 122 -6.61 12.71 -8.75
C MET A 122 -5.21 12.26 -8.36
N LEU A 123 -4.59 11.37 -9.15
CA LEU A 123 -3.20 10.96 -8.95
C LEU A 123 -2.25 12.16 -9.11
N ALA A 124 -2.45 12.99 -10.14
CA ALA A 124 -1.70 14.22 -10.30
C ALA A 124 -1.91 15.19 -9.13
N ALA A 125 -3.12 15.26 -8.57
CA ALA A 125 -3.40 16.09 -7.40
C ALA A 125 -2.79 15.54 -6.09
N LEU A 126 -2.54 14.23 -5.99
CA LEU A 126 -1.77 13.68 -4.86
C LEU A 126 -0.34 14.24 -4.85
N GLN A 127 0.29 14.39 -6.01
CA GLN A 127 1.66 14.89 -6.13
C GLN A 127 1.74 16.42 -6.00
N ASN A 128 0.87 17.13 -6.72
CA ASN A 128 0.90 18.59 -6.79
C ASN A 128 0.17 19.27 -5.62
N GLY A 129 -0.53 18.47 -4.81
CA GLY A 129 -1.43 18.96 -3.78
C GLY A 129 -2.81 19.33 -4.33
N VAL A 130 -3.78 19.37 -3.40
CA VAL A 130 -5.15 19.81 -3.68
C VAL A 130 -5.38 21.21 -3.13
N LYS A 131 -6.30 21.96 -3.76
CA LYS A 131 -6.66 23.32 -3.32
C LYS A 131 -7.12 23.28 -1.85
N GLY A 132 -6.49 24.09 -1.01
CA GLY A 132 -6.76 24.14 0.43
C GLY A 132 -6.21 22.95 1.24
N GLY A 133 -5.42 22.06 0.62
CA GLY A 133 -4.74 20.95 1.29
C GLY A 133 -5.67 19.84 1.81
N LYS A 134 -6.95 19.86 1.41
CA LYS A 134 -7.97 18.90 1.84
C LYS A 134 -8.73 18.27 0.68
N TRP A 135 -9.02 16.99 0.83
CA TRP A 135 -9.78 16.18 -0.10
C TRP A 135 -11.27 16.25 0.22
N HIS A 136 -12.06 16.57 -0.81
CA HIS A 136 -13.52 16.64 -0.76
C HIS A 136 -14.11 15.53 -1.64
N SER A 137 -15.40 15.23 -1.46
CA SER A 137 -16.15 14.31 -2.32
C SER A 137 -15.42 12.97 -2.54
N LEU A 138 -15.22 12.26 -1.42
CA LEU A 138 -14.61 10.94 -1.36
C LEU A 138 -15.65 9.84 -1.13
N ILE A 139 -16.79 10.16 -0.50
CA ILE A 139 -17.82 9.16 -0.18
C ILE A 139 -18.40 8.48 -1.43
N ASP A 140 -18.49 9.20 -2.55
CA ASP A 140 -18.92 8.66 -3.84
C ASP A 140 -18.00 7.54 -4.34
N LYS A 141 -16.75 7.54 -3.93
CA LYS A 141 -15.78 6.49 -4.29
C LYS A 141 -15.91 5.30 -3.37
N VAL A 142 -16.31 5.51 -2.12
CA VAL A 142 -16.50 4.41 -1.15
C VAL A 142 -17.69 3.55 -1.54
N PHE A 143 -18.83 4.15 -1.94
CA PHE A 143 -20.06 3.40 -2.23
C PHE A 143 -20.14 2.84 -3.66
N ARG A 144 -19.14 3.08 -4.52
CA ARG A 144 -19.08 2.46 -5.84
C ARG A 144 -19.04 0.94 -5.71
N LEU A 145 -19.85 0.25 -6.50
CA LEU A 145 -19.90 -1.21 -6.53
C LEU A 145 -18.52 -1.82 -6.82
N GLU A 146 -17.74 -1.21 -7.71
CA GLU A 146 -16.37 -1.64 -8.03
C GLU A 146 -15.44 -1.55 -6.81
N THR A 147 -15.50 -0.45 -6.06
CA THR A 147 -14.69 -0.25 -4.85
C THR A 147 -15.10 -1.20 -3.74
N LEU A 148 -16.40 -1.41 -3.53
CA LEU A 148 -16.92 -2.40 -2.60
C LEU A 148 -16.54 -3.82 -3.00
N ALA A 149 -16.52 -4.14 -4.30
CA ALA A 149 -16.06 -5.41 -4.83
C ALA A 149 -14.56 -5.64 -4.58
N LEU A 150 -13.72 -4.60 -4.70
CA LEU A 150 -12.30 -4.66 -4.33
C LEU A 150 -12.12 -4.89 -2.82
N GLY A 151 -12.87 -4.16 -1.99
CA GLY A 151 -12.89 -4.38 -0.55
C GLY A 151 -13.32 -5.80 -0.19
N TRP A 152 -14.35 -6.33 -0.86
CA TRP A 152 -14.76 -7.72 -0.72
C TRP A 152 -13.66 -8.72 -1.09
N ASN A 153 -12.94 -8.49 -2.18
CA ASN A 153 -11.85 -9.38 -2.58
C ASN A 153 -10.74 -9.46 -1.50
N GLN A 154 -10.42 -8.33 -0.85
CA GLN A 154 -9.49 -8.31 0.29
C GLN A 154 -10.04 -9.11 1.49
N VAL A 155 -11.32 -8.90 1.85
CA VAL A 155 -11.96 -9.61 2.97
C VAL A 155 -12.04 -11.12 2.70
N LYS A 156 -12.37 -11.51 1.47
CA LYS A 156 -12.42 -12.91 1.03
C LYS A 156 -11.05 -13.57 1.14
N LYS A 157 -9.99 -12.90 0.70
CA LYS A 157 -8.60 -13.40 0.78
C LYS A 157 -8.15 -13.62 2.22
N ASN A 158 -8.56 -12.75 3.14
CA ASN A 158 -8.20 -12.83 4.56
C ASN A 158 -8.95 -13.97 5.30
N ALA A 159 -10.03 -14.51 4.73
CA ALA A 159 -10.77 -15.68 5.24
C ALA A 159 -11.15 -15.64 6.74
N GLY A 160 -11.35 -14.45 7.31
CA GLY A 160 -11.59 -14.31 8.75
C GLY A 160 -12.98 -14.79 9.19
N VAL A 161 -13.09 -15.17 10.47
CA VAL A 161 -14.33 -15.69 11.09
C VAL A 161 -15.50 -14.70 11.05
N ALA A 162 -16.71 -15.21 11.26
CA ALA A 162 -17.93 -14.41 11.28
C ALA A 162 -17.99 -13.42 12.45
N GLY A 163 -18.69 -12.30 12.23
CA GLY A 163 -18.98 -11.29 13.24
C GLY A 163 -20.21 -11.65 14.09
N VAL A 164 -20.87 -10.63 14.65
CA VAL A 164 -22.04 -10.81 15.53
C VAL A 164 -23.26 -11.38 14.81
N ASP A 165 -23.44 -11.04 13.53
CA ASP A 165 -24.48 -11.54 12.63
C ASP A 165 -24.32 -13.02 12.24
N ARG A 166 -23.20 -13.65 12.63
CA ARG A 166 -22.84 -15.03 12.26
C ARG A 166 -22.78 -15.26 10.75
N MET A 167 -22.70 -14.19 9.94
CA MET A 167 -22.55 -14.29 8.50
C MET A 167 -21.09 -14.65 8.19
N SER A 168 -20.88 -15.84 7.62
CA SER A 168 -19.56 -16.29 7.20
C SER A 168 -19.17 -15.68 5.86
N VAL A 169 -17.86 -15.63 5.58
CA VAL A 169 -17.34 -15.22 4.26
C VAL A 169 -17.93 -16.11 3.16
N LYS A 170 -18.08 -17.42 3.39
CA LYS A 170 -18.69 -18.33 2.41
C LYS A 170 -20.14 -17.96 2.08
N ARG A 171 -20.96 -17.66 3.09
CA ARG A 171 -22.36 -17.27 2.89
C ARG A 171 -22.48 -15.89 2.23
N PHE A 172 -21.65 -14.94 2.65
CA PHE A 172 -21.58 -13.63 1.99
C PHE A 172 -21.20 -13.79 0.51
N ALA A 173 -20.27 -14.69 0.18
CA ALA A 173 -19.86 -14.94 -1.20
C ALA A 173 -21.02 -15.45 -2.09
N GLN A 174 -21.94 -16.24 -1.52
CA GLN A 174 -23.11 -16.76 -2.25
C GLN A 174 -24.13 -15.68 -2.58
N ALA A 175 -24.26 -14.66 -1.72
CA ALA A 175 -25.17 -13.53 -1.91
C ALA A 175 -24.42 -12.23 -2.26
N ARG A 176 -23.19 -12.34 -2.78
CA ARG A 176 -22.23 -11.24 -2.90
C ARG A 176 -22.86 -10.03 -3.57
N ASP A 177 -23.35 -10.18 -4.79
CA ASP A 177 -23.74 -9.03 -5.60
C ASP A 177 -24.95 -8.31 -4.99
N ARG A 178 -25.89 -9.07 -4.41
CA ARG A 178 -27.01 -8.51 -3.64
C ARG A 178 -26.52 -7.73 -2.41
N CYS A 179 -25.64 -8.33 -1.61
CA CYS A 179 -25.09 -7.68 -0.42
C CYS A 179 -24.27 -6.43 -0.76
N LEU A 180 -23.51 -6.44 -1.85
CA LEU A 180 -22.76 -5.26 -2.29
C LEU A 180 -23.69 -4.15 -2.79
N ALA A 181 -24.77 -4.48 -3.49
CA ALA A 181 -25.79 -3.51 -3.90
C ALA A 181 -26.51 -2.89 -2.69
N GLU A 182 -26.93 -3.72 -1.73
CA GLU A 182 -27.53 -3.24 -0.46
C GLU A 182 -26.58 -2.28 0.28
N LEU A 183 -25.29 -2.61 0.36
CA LEU A 183 -24.29 -1.74 0.97
C LEU A 183 -24.07 -0.43 0.19
N ALA A 184 -24.01 -0.50 -1.14
CA ALA A 184 -23.88 0.68 -1.98
C ALA A 184 -25.03 1.66 -1.75
N HIS A 185 -26.27 1.15 -1.79
CA HIS A 185 -27.47 1.96 -1.52
C HIS A 185 -27.45 2.57 -0.12
N ALA A 186 -27.19 1.76 0.91
CA ALA A 186 -27.18 2.23 2.29
C ALA A 186 -26.06 3.26 2.58
N LEU A 187 -24.92 3.13 1.91
CA LEU A 187 -23.86 4.13 2.00
C LEU A 187 -24.20 5.40 1.22
N GLN A 188 -24.89 5.28 0.08
CA GLN A 188 -25.28 6.38 -0.79
C GLN A 188 -26.38 7.25 -0.18
N ASP A 189 -27.39 6.66 0.46
CA ASP A 189 -28.47 7.37 1.16
C ASP A 189 -28.11 7.77 2.60
N GLY A 190 -27.04 7.20 3.15
CA GLY A 190 -26.55 7.50 4.49
C GLY A 190 -27.23 6.69 5.61
N SER A 191 -28.01 5.66 5.29
CA SER A 191 -28.67 4.76 6.24
C SER A 191 -27.73 3.67 6.81
N TYR A 192 -26.52 3.51 6.26
CA TYR A 192 -25.55 2.53 6.74
C TYR A 192 -25.15 2.78 8.21
N CYS A 193 -25.51 1.85 9.10
CA CYS A 193 -25.01 1.76 10.48
C CYS A 193 -24.14 0.50 10.65
N PRO A 194 -22.88 0.62 11.13
CA PRO A 194 -22.03 -0.53 11.38
C PRO A 194 -22.56 -1.36 12.57
N GLN A 195 -22.37 -2.68 12.52
CA GLN A 195 -22.82 -3.55 13.61
C GLN A 195 -21.82 -3.55 14.78
N PRO A 196 -22.25 -3.91 16.00
CA PRO A 196 -21.34 -4.15 17.10
C PRO A 196 -20.29 -5.21 16.77
N VAL A 197 -19.07 -5.03 17.28
CA VAL A 197 -17.99 -6.00 17.07
C VAL A 197 -18.17 -7.22 17.97
N ARG A 198 -17.87 -8.42 17.45
CA ARG A 198 -17.87 -9.65 18.25
C ARG A 198 -16.55 -9.77 19.00
N ARG A 199 -16.59 -9.71 20.34
CA ARG A 199 -15.40 -9.94 21.17
C ARG A 199 -15.00 -11.41 21.21
N VAL A 200 -13.72 -11.66 20.95
CA VAL A 200 -13.05 -12.96 21.11
C VAL A 200 -11.78 -12.75 21.91
N TYR A 201 -11.48 -13.65 22.85
CA TYR A 201 -10.27 -13.57 23.67
C TYR A 201 -9.24 -14.56 23.18
N ILE A 202 -8.07 -14.06 22.77
CA ILE A 202 -6.94 -14.88 22.31
C ILE A 202 -5.89 -14.93 23.43
N PRO A 203 -5.33 -16.10 23.78
CA PRO A 203 -4.23 -16.19 24.73
C PRO A 203 -3.02 -15.34 24.30
N LYS A 204 -2.45 -14.55 25.22
CA LYS A 204 -1.20 -13.79 25.03
C LYS A 204 -0.35 -13.89 26.30
N GLY A 205 0.67 -14.75 26.29
CA GLY A 205 1.48 -15.02 27.50
C GLY A 205 0.60 -15.52 28.66
N LYS A 206 0.71 -14.89 29.84
CA LYS A 206 -0.13 -15.18 31.02
C LYS A 206 -1.53 -14.52 30.99
N GLY A 207 -1.84 -13.72 29.95
CA GLY A 207 -3.09 -12.96 29.85
C GLY A 207 -3.92 -13.30 28.61
N ARG A 208 -4.99 -12.53 28.39
CA ARG A 208 -5.84 -12.62 27.19
C ARG A 208 -5.83 -11.28 26.47
N ARG A 209 -5.74 -11.31 25.15
CA ARG A 209 -5.93 -10.13 24.29
C ARG A 209 -7.37 -10.15 23.75
N PRO A 210 -8.19 -9.14 24.02
CA PRO A 210 -9.49 -9.01 23.37
C PRO A 210 -9.26 -8.68 21.88
N LEU A 211 -10.05 -9.32 21.02
CA LEU A 211 -10.12 -9.05 19.59
C LEU A 211 -11.58 -8.74 19.24
N GLY A 212 -11.81 -7.56 18.66
CA GLY A 212 -13.09 -7.20 18.07
C GLY A 212 -13.16 -7.73 16.63
N ILE A 213 -14.17 -8.53 16.33
CA ILE A 213 -14.40 -9.09 14.99
C ILE A 213 -15.64 -8.43 14.40
N PRO A 214 -15.49 -7.49 13.46
CA PRO A 214 -16.64 -6.85 12.79
C PRO A 214 -17.40 -7.85 11.90
N ALA A 215 -18.64 -7.52 11.56
CA ALA A 215 -19.41 -8.25 10.56
C ALA A 215 -18.69 -8.27 9.21
N VAL A 216 -18.97 -9.27 8.37
CA VAL A 216 -18.34 -9.34 7.02
C VAL A 216 -18.64 -8.07 6.22
N LYS A 217 -19.90 -7.61 6.26
CA LYS A 217 -20.32 -6.38 5.57
C LYS A 217 -19.53 -5.16 6.04
N ASP A 218 -19.27 -5.03 7.34
CA ASP A 218 -18.54 -3.89 7.91
C ASP A 218 -17.07 -3.94 7.51
N ARG A 219 -16.47 -5.15 7.48
CA ARG A 219 -15.10 -5.32 6.96
C ARG A 219 -14.99 -4.94 5.48
N VAL A 220 -16.03 -5.21 4.68
CA VAL A 220 -16.06 -4.79 3.26
C VAL A 220 -16.08 -3.27 3.15
N VAL A 221 -16.93 -2.59 3.93
CA VAL A 221 -16.99 -1.13 3.94
C VAL A 221 -15.70 -0.52 4.48
N GLN A 222 -15.12 -1.07 5.55
CA GLN A 222 -13.82 -0.64 6.08
C GLN A 222 -12.70 -0.80 5.04
N ALA A 223 -12.67 -1.91 4.32
CA ALA A 223 -11.68 -2.15 3.26
C ALA A 223 -11.88 -1.19 2.08
N ALA A 224 -13.12 -0.95 1.65
CA ALA A 224 -13.44 0.01 0.61
C ALA A 224 -13.05 1.44 1.01
N LEU A 225 -13.40 1.85 2.22
CA LEU A 225 -12.99 3.13 2.80
C LEU A 225 -11.46 3.25 2.84
N LYS A 226 -10.77 2.21 3.31
CA LYS A 226 -9.31 2.16 3.33
C LYS A 226 -8.72 2.39 1.95
N LEU A 227 -9.20 1.68 0.93
CA LEU A 227 -8.75 1.83 -0.46
C LEU A 227 -8.91 3.27 -1.00
N VAL A 228 -9.94 3.99 -0.54
CA VAL A 228 -10.17 5.37 -0.92
C VAL A 228 -9.23 6.33 -0.18
N ILE A 229 -8.99 6.15 1.12
CA ILE A 229 -8.24 7.14 1.91
C ILE A 229 -6.73 6.84 2.02
N GLU A 230 -6.32 5.59 1.87
CA GLU A 230 -4.92 5.16 2.04
C GLU A 230 -3.96 5.93 1.12
N PRO A 231 -4.23 6.17 -0.18
CA PRO A 231 -3.31 6.91 -1.04
C PRO A 231 -3.05 8.36 -0.58
N ILE A 232 -4.02 8.98 0.10
CA ILE A 232 -3.88 10.34 0.65
C ILE A 232 -2.84 10.35 1.77
N PHE A 233 -2.95 9.41 2.71
CA PHE A 233 -2.06 9.35 3.87
C PHE A 233 -0.70 8.70 3.55
N GLU A 234 -0.65 7.76 2.61
CA GLU A 234 0.59 7.11 2.20
C GLU A 234 1.59 8.09 1.60
N HIS A 235 1.11 9.16 0.94
CA HIS A 235 1.95 10.25 0.44
C HIS A 235 2.58 11.09 1.56
N GLU A 236 2.01 11.06 2.77
CA GLU A 236 2.45 11.88 3.90
C GLU A 236 3.17 11.09 4.99
N PHE A 237 3.06 9.76 4.99
CA PHE A 237 3.68 8.94 6.03
C PHE A 237 5.19 9.05 6.00
N GLU A 238 5.77 9.14 7.20
CA GLU A 238 7.22 9.14 7.42
C GLU A 238 7.86 7.93 6.72
N PRO A 239 8.92 8.14 5.90
CA PRO A 239 9.59 7.04 5.18
C PRO A 239 10.09 5.89 6.07
N ARG A 240 10.40 6.18 7.34
CA ARG A 240 10.84 5.18 8.34
C ARG A 240 9.69 4.53 9.12
N SER A 241 8.45 4.73 8.69
CA SER A 241 7.29 3.99 9.19
C SER A 241 7.05 2.76 8.32
N TYR A 242 7.05 1.56 8.90
CA TYR A 242 6.95 0.30 8.15
C TYR A 242 5.70 -0.52 8.43
N GLY A 243 4.99 -0.22 9.53
CA GLY A 243 3.86 -1.01 10.00
C GLY A 243 2.60 -0.77 9.17
N PHE A 244 1.92 -1.85 8.76
CA PHE A 244 0.60 -1.83 8.10
C PHE A 244 0.51 -1.01 6.80
N ARG A 245 1.66 -0.72 6.18
CA ARG A 245 1.76 0.02 4.91
C ARG A 245 1.91 -0.94 3.74
N PRO A 246 1.36 -0.61 2.57
CA PRO A 246 1.43 -1.49 1.43
C PRO A 246 2.87 -1.53 0.88
N GLY A 247 3.35 -2.72 0.54
CA GLY A 247 4.71 -2.90 0.00
C GLY A 247 5.86 -2.78 1.00
N LEU A 248 5.58 -2.54 2.29
CA LEU A 248 6.56 -2.47 3.37
C LEU A 248 6.27 -3.53 4.44
N GLY A 249 7.30 -4.03 5.10
CA GLY A 249 7.15 -4.98 6.21
C GLY A 249 8.34 -5.03 7.16
N CYS A 250 8.31 -5.99 8.09
CA CYS A 250 9.31 -6.09 9.16
C CYS A 250 10.75 -6.21 8.63
N LYS A 251 10.94 -6.85 7.46
CA LYS A 251 12.28 -7.00 6.86
C LYS A 251 12.86 -5.66 6.38
N ASP A 252 12.02 -4.71 5.97
CA ASP A 252 12.47 -3.38 5.57
C ASP A 252 12.94 -2.59 6.80
N ALA A 253 12.19 -2.66 7.90
CA ALA A 253 12.58 -2.08 9.18
C ALA A 253 13.91 -2.65 9.70
N LEU A 254 14.08 -3.98 9.64
CA LEU A 254 15.33 -4.64 10.05
C LEU A 254 16.53 -4.22 9.21
N ARG A 255 16.34 -3.98 7.90
CA ARG A 255 17.40 -3.46 7.02
C ARG A 255 17.84 -2.06 7.42
N GLU A 256 16.91 -1.22 7.88
CA GLU A 256 17.25 0.12 8.38
C GLU A 256 18.04 0.05 9.68
N VAL A 257 17.63 -0.82 10.61
CA VAL A 257 18.35 -1.06 11.87
C VAL A 257 19.78 -1.56 11.59
N ASP A 258 19.95 -2.55 10.69
CA ASP A 258 21.27 -3.05 10.29
C ASP A 258 22.16 -1.94 9.71
N ARG A 259 21.60 -1.02 8.92
CA ARG A 259 22.32 0.15 8.41
C ARG A 259 22.78 1.06 9.55
N HIS A 260 21.93 1.34 10.53
CA HIS A 260 22.29 2.18 11.68
C HIS A 260 23.40 1.54 12.52
N VAL A 261 23.30 0.24 12.81
CA VAL A 261 24.34 -0.49 13.55
C VAL A 261 25.68 -0.42 12.81
N LYS A 262 25.69 -0.62 11.49
CA LYS A 262 26.89 -0.50 10.65
C LYS A 262 27.48 0.91 10.60
N ALA A 263 26.66 1.93 10.79
CA ALA A 263 27.09 3.32 10.88
C ALA A 263 27.61 3.71 12.28
N GLY A 264 27.66 2.77 13.23
CA GLY A 264 28.18 2.99 14.59
C GLY A 264 27.13 3.37 15.63
N TYR A 265 25.84 3.36 15.27
CA TYR A 265 24.76 3.58 16.24
C TYR A 265 24.47 2.27 16.99
N CYS A 266 25.14 2.08 18.13
CA CYS A 266 25.09 0.83 18.90
C CYS A 266 24.10 0.85 20.09
N TRP A 267 23.45 1.99 20.35
CA TRP A 267 22.49 2.14 21.44
C TRP A 267 21.06 2.22 20.89
N VAL A 268 20.16 1.46 21.51
CA VAL A 268 18.73 1.41 21.13
C VAL A 268 17.89 1.96 22.27
N VAL A 269 17.00 2.89 21.93
CA VAL A 269 15.93 3.32 22.83
C VAL A 269 14.68 2.54 22.45
N ASP A 270 14.28 1.62 23.31
CA ASP A 270 13.06 0.84 23.12
C ASP A 270 11.87 1.57 23.76
N ALA A 271 10.83 1.80 22.96
CA ALA A 271 9.62 2.50 23.38
C ALA A 271 8.40 1.77 22.81
N ASP A 272 7.54 1.28 23.69
CA ASP A 272 6.29 0.59 23.35
C ASP A 272 5.08 1.32 23.93
N LEU A 273 3.98 1.34 23.19
CA LEU A 273 2.72 1.95 23.63
C LEU A 273 1.79 0.87 24.17
N GLN A 274 1.51 0.94 25.47
CA GLN A 274 0.59 0.01 26.10
C GLN A 274 -0.84 0.17 25.56
N SER A 275 -1.46 -0.95 25.19
CA SER A 275 -2.88 -1.03 24.79
C SER A 275 -3.31 0.01 23.76
N TYR A 276 -2.43 0.34 22.81
CA TYR A 276 -2.58 1.45 21.87
C TYR A 276 -4.02 1.63 21.38
N PHE A 277 -4.62 0.61 20.74
CA PHE A 277 -5.96 0.69 20.14
C PHE A 277 -7.11 0.88 21.14
N ASP A 278 -6.95 0.46 22.38
CA ASP A 278 -7.98 0.62 23.42
C ASP A 278 -7.94 2.02 24.05
N SER A 279 -6.79 2.71 23.96
CA SER A 279 -6.56 4.00 24.61
C SER A 279 -6.44 5.20 23.65
N ILE A 280 -6.59 5.01 22.33
CA ILE A 280 -6.46 6.13 21.37
C ILE A 280 -7.60 7.14 21.59
N PRO A 281 -7.30 8.43 21.83
CA PRO A 281 -8.34 9.43 21.94
C PRO A 281 -8.96 9.70 20.57
N HIS A 282 -10.26 9.40 20.43
CA HIS A 282 -10.96 9.48 19.14
C HIS A 282 -11.05 10.90 18.57
N LEU A 283 -11.19 11.93 19.41
CA LEU A 283 -11.31 13.32 18.96
C LEU A 283 -10.02 13.84 18.29
N PRO A 284 -8.83 13.76 18.92
CA PRO A 284 -7.56 14.06 18.26
C PRO A 284 -7.31 13.25 17.00
N LEU A 285 -7.64 11.95 17.00
CA LEU A 285 -7.51 11.10 15.81
C LEU A 285 -8.35 11.63 14.64
N LEU A 286 -9.62 11.90 14.89
CA LEU A 286 -10.53 12.45 13.87
C LEU A 286 -10.09 13.85 13.42
N ALA A 287 -9.55 14.68 14.31
CA ALA A 287 -8.99 15.98 13.95
C ALA A 287 -7.79 15.86 12.99
N ARG A 288 -6.90 14.88 13.22
CA ARG A 288 -5.78 14.58 12.31
C ARG A 288 -6.26 14.14 10.93
N VAL A 289 -7.26 13.26 10.88
CA VAL A 289 -7.89 12.83 9.62
C VAL A 289 -8.56 14.02 8.91
N ALA A 290 -9.29 14.86 9.65
CA ALA A 290 -9.96 16.05 9.13
C ALA A 290 -9.00 17.16 8.67
N GLY A 291 -7.72 17.05 9.03
CA GLY A 291 -6.64 17.86 8.50
C GLY A 291 -6.43 17.66 7.00
N ARG A 292 -6.73 16.46 6.48
CA ARG A 292 -6.56 16.09 5.06
C ARG A 292 -7.85 15.73 4.34
N ILE A 293 -8.90 15.35 5.07
CA ILE A 293 -10.19 14.98 4.49
C ILE A 293 -11.25 15.95 5.00
N ALA A 294 -11.93 16.63 4.08
CA ALA A 294 -13.04 17.54 4.37
C ALA A 294 -14.41 16.95 4.04
N ASP A 295 -14.47 15.72 3.52
CA ASP A 295 -15.74 15.01 3.30
C ASP A 295 -16.37 14.59 4.63
N GLY A 296 -17.42 15.32 5.03
CA GLY A 296 -18.14 15.08 6.28
C GLY A 296 -18.81 13.71 6.38
N ARG A 297 -19.18 13.08 5.25
CA ARG A 297 -19.78 11.75 5.25
C ARG A 297 -18.72 10.67 5.50
N VAL A 298 -17.53 10.83 4.93
CA VAL A 298 -16.38 9.96 5.24
C VAL A 298 -15.96 10.10 6.70
N LEU A 299 -15.87 11.33 7.23
CA LEU A 299 -15.54 11.56 8.64
C LEU A 299 -16.57 10.93 9.58
N LYS A 300 -17.87 11.07 9.29
CA LYS A 300 -18.95 10.41 10.04
C LYS A 300 -18.85 8.89 9.97
N LEU A 301 -18.49 8.33 8.82
CA LEU A 301 -18.30 6.88 8.64
C LEU A 301 -17.10 6.36 9.45
N ILE A 302 -15.97 7.07 9.45
CA ILE A 302 -14.82 6.72 10.31
C ILE A 302 -15.23 6.79 11.79
N GLN A 303 -15.94 7.85 12.17
CA GLN A 303 -16.43 8.01 13.54
C GLN A 303 -17.39 6.88 13.96
N SER A 304 -18.26 6.41 13.06
CA SER A 304 -19.18 5.31 13.38
C SER A 304 -18.45 4.00 13.60
N PHE A 305 -17.36 3.73 12.86
CA PHE A 305 -16.48 2.59 13.13
C PHE A 305 -15.75 2.69 14.47
N LEU A 306 -15.20 3.86 14.81
CA LEU A 306 -14.53 4.07 16.10
C LEU A 306 -15.50 3.95 17.29
N LYS A 307 -16.78 4.25 17.08
CA LYS A 307 -17.84 4.12 18.10
C LYS A 307 -18.53 2.76 18.08
N GLN A 308 -18.06 1.78 17.28
CA GLN A 308 -18.60 0.43 17.32
C GLN A 308 -18.41 -0.15 18.73
N GLY A 309 -19.50 -0.27 19.47
CA GLY A 309 -19.50 -0.93 20.75
C GLY A 309 -19.19 -2.42 20.61
N ASP A 310 -18.75 -3.02 21.71
CA ASP A 310 -18.74 -4.47 21.84
C ASP A 310 -20.19 -4.97 21.89
N GLY A 311 -20.49 -6.08 21.21
CA GLY A 311 -21.83 -6.68 21.18
C GLY A 311 -22.37 -7.19 22.53
N ASP A 312 -21.78 -6.80 23.66
CA ASP A 312 -22.38 -6.99 24.98
C ASP A 312 -23.55 -5.99 25.11
N ARG A 313 -24.77 -6.50 25.29
CA ARG A 313 -26.07 -5.88 24.98
C ARG A 313 -26.41 -4.54 25.69
N ARG A 314 -25.47 -3.91 26.38
CA ARG A 314 -25.70 -2.73 27.22
C ARG A 314 -25.47 -1.37 26.53
N PHE A 315 -24.84 -1.33 25.35
CA PHE A 315 -24.49 -0.06 24.69
C PHE A 315 -24.77 -0.05 23.18
N LEU A 316 -26.00 -0.37 22.76
CA LEU A 316 -26.45 0.02 21.43
C LEU A 316 -26.87 1.50 21.46
N PRO A 317 -26.27 2.40 20.66
CA PRO A 317 -26.76 3.76 20.51
C PRO A 317 -28.22 3.74 20.03
N LEU A 318 -29.05 4.62 20.60
CA LEU A 318 -30.50 4.67 20.37
C LEU A 318 -30.87 4.82 18.88
N SER A 319 -29.98 5.40 18.08
CA SER A 319 -30.16 5.58 16.63
C SER A 319 -30.08 4.30 15.79
N CYS A 320 -29.69 3.16 16.36
CA CYS A 320 -29.60 1.88 15.64
C CYS A 320 -30.42 0.75 16.30
N ARG A 321 -31.50 1.08 17.01
CA ARG A 321 -32.55 0.10 17.37
C ARG A 321 -33.62 0.08 16.25
N PRO A 322 -34.15 -1.11 15.89
CA PRO A 322 -35.17 -1.24 14.86
C PRO A 322 -36.47 -0.52 15.23
#